data_AF-A0A1W9WS09-F1
#
_entry.id   AF-A0A1W9WS09-F1
#
_cell.length_a   1.000
_cell.length_b   1.000
_cell.length_c   1.000
_cell.angle_alpha   90.00
_cell.angle_beta   90.00
_cell.angle_gamma   90.00
#
_symmetry.space_group_name_H-M   'P 1'
#
loop_
_entity.id
_entity.type
_entity.pdbx_description
1 polymer ?
#
loop_
_entity_poly.entity_id
_entity_poly.type
_entity_poly.pdbx_seq_one_letter_code
_entity_poly.pdbx_strand_id
1 'polypeptide(L)'
;MESFLSATDNGISAKRMKDKYLILRFLGFYLLRTNQLGNLEYKSDIDEFLAAVMKQINSYDDSKIVELENLFLNAMNNCYKVLGNNAYRFDNPERRRPINMGLFESLSYAFALPRAENINSSKFKQRVDSLKAEMDQSKMFTAIDSSNAVKYRFDKADEIRMELSHA
;
A
#
# COMPACT_ATOMS: atom_id res chain seq x y z
N MET A 1 12.56 -9.34 -6.82
CA MET A 1 12.68 -9.28 -5.35
C MET A 1 11.86 -10.38 -4.72
N GLU A 2 12.51 -11.23 -3.94
CA GLU A 2 11.88 -12.35 -3.23
C GLU A 2 10.82 -11.88 -2.21
N SER A 3 11.08 -10.77 -1.50
CA SER A 3 10.12 -10.15 -0.57
C SER A 3 8.80 -9.72 -1.24
N PHE A 4 8.87 -9.15 -2.45
CA PHE A 4 7.68 -8.80 -3.23
C PHE A 4 6.91 -10.03 -3.69
N LEU A 5 7.60 -11.06 -4.17
CA LEU A 5 6.98 -12.32 -4.57
C LEU A 5 6.28 -13.01 -3.39
N SER A 6 6.90 -12.99 -2.21
CA SER A 6 6.31 -13.52 -0.97
C SER A 6 5.11 -12.69 -0.51
N ALA A 7 5.22 -11.36 -0.47
CA ALA A 7 4.14 -10.47 -0.05
C ALA A 7 2.92 -10.52 -1.02
N THR A 8 3.18 -10.84 -2.29
CA THR A 8 2.15 -10.95 -3.33
C THR A 8 1.73 -12.39 -3.60
N ASP A 9 2.36 -13.36 -2.96
CA ASP A 9 2.15 -14.80 -3.19
C ASP A 9 2.23 -15.18 -4.68
N ASN A 10 3.22 -14.62 -5.39
CA ASN A 10 3.40 -14.75 -6.85
C ASN A 10 2.15 -14.37 -7.69
N GLY A 11 1.16 -13.72 -7.09
CA GLY A 11 -0.11 -13.38 -7.74
C GLY A 11 0.01 -12.25 -8.76
N ILE A 12 1.18 -11.64 -8.88
CA ILE A 12 1.49 -10.59 -9.85
C ILE A 12 2.54 -11.14 -10.81
N SER A 13 2.12 -11.37 -12.05
CA SER A 13 3.04 -11.79 -13.11
C SER A 13 3.93 -10.63 -13.55
N ALA A 14 5.25 -10.83 -13.50
CA ALA A 14 6.25 -9.89 -14.04
C ALA A 14 6.10 -9.67 -15.57
N LYS A 15 5.52 -10.64 -16.28
CA LYS A 15 5.31 -10.59 -17.74
C LYS A 15 4.33 -9.49 -18.20
N ARG A 16 3.61 -8.83 -17.29
CA ARG A 16 2.60 -7.79 -17.61
C ARG A 16 2.94 -6.38 -17.09
N MET A 17 4.17 -6.12 -16.62
CA MET A 17 4.58 -4.85 -15.97
C MET A 17 3.74 -4.41 -14.76
N LYS A 18 2.84 -5.28 -14.28
CA LYS A 18 1.87 -4.96 -13.23
C LYS A 18 2.55 -4.74 -11.89
N ASP A 19 3.70 -5.38 -11.69
CA ASP A 19 4.61 -5.15 -10.57
C ASP A 19 5.13 -3.71 -10.55
N LYS A 20 5.71 -3.23 -11.65
CA LYS A 20 6.21 -1.84 -11.76
C LYS A 20 5.10 -0.81 -11.57
N TYR A 21 3.93 -1.06 -12.16
CA TYR A 21 2.76 -0.19 -12.00
C TYR A 21 2.27 -0.12 -10.54
N LEU A 22 2.18 -1.27 -9.84
CA LEU A 22 1.79 -1.30 -8.44
C LEU A 22 2.81 -0.63 -7.51
N ILE A 23 4.11 -0.83 -7.77
CA ILE A 23 5.18 -0.18 -7.01
C ILE A 23 5.10 1.34 -7.20
N LEU A 24 4.97 1.81 -8.45
CA LEU A 24 4.86 3.25 -8.74
C LEU A 24 3.62 3.86 -8.10
N ARG A 25 2.48 3.16 -8.10
CA ARG A 25 1.27 3.61 -7.42
C ARG A 25 1.45 3.72 -5.91
N PHE A 26 2.05 2.70 -5.30
CA PHE A 26 2.40 2.76 -3.88
C PHE A 26 3.32 3.95 -3.57
N LEU A 27 4.44 4.08 -4.27
CA LEU A 27 5.40 5.17 -4.05
C LEU A 27 4.76 6.53 -4.29
N GLY A 28 4.00 6.68 -5.38
CA GLY A 28 3.30 7.92 -5.72
C GLY A 28 2.33 8.35 -4.62
N PHE A 29 1.45 7.45 -4.18
CA PHE A 29 0.51 7.80 -3.10
C PHE A 29 1.20 7.96 -1.74
N TYR A 30 2.27 7.22 -1.46
CA TYR A 30 3.08 7.44 -0.25
C TYR A 30 3.66 8.85 -0.24
N LEU A 31 4.32 9.26 -1.32
CA LEU A 31 4.91 10.58 -1.45
C LEU A 31 3.84 11.67 -1.39
N LEU A 32 2.67 11.45 -1.99
CA LEU A 32 1.53 12.35 -1.89
C LEU A 32 1.05 12.52 -0.44
N ARG A 33 0.78 11.42 0.27
CA ARG A 33 0.27 11.46 1.66
C ARG A 33 1.28 12.01 2.66
N THR A 34 2.57 11.92 2.34
CA THR A 34 3.66 12.47 3.16
C THR A 34 4.11 13.87 2.71
N ASN A 35 3.36 14.52 1.82
CA ASN A 35 3.62 15.87 1.30
C ASN A 35 5.01 16.05 0.64
N GLN A 36 5.51 15.00 -0.01
CA GLN A 36 6.81 14.99 -0.70
C GLN A 36 6.73 15.29 -2.20
N LEU A 37 5.54 15.62 -2.71
CA LEU A 37 5.29 15.95 -4.13
C LEU A 37 4.98 17.45 -4.35
N GLY A 38 5.29 18.29 -3.37
CA GLY A 38 5.00 19.73 -3.43
C GLY A 38 3.50 20.00 -3.57
N ASN A 39 3.11 20.70 -4.65
CA ASN A 39 1.72 21.08 -4.92
C ASN A 39 0.96 20.07 -5.82
N LEU A 40 1.53 18.89 -6.07
CA LEU A 40 0.84 17.88 -6.88
C LEU A 40 -0.37 17.34 -6.11
N GLU A 41 -1.53 17.32 -6.77
CA GLU A 41 -2.78 16.81 -6.24
C GLU A 41 -3.30 15.63 -7.06
N TYR A 42 -4.00 14.70 -6.42
CA TYR A 42 -4.66 13.59 -7.12
C TYR A 42 -6.10 13.93 -7.53
N LYS A 43 -6.36 14.02 -8.83
CA LYS A 43 -7.63 14.48 -9.41
C LYS A 43 -8.43 13.39 -10.14
N SER A 44 -8.37 12.16 -9.63
CA SER A 44 -9.01 10.98 -10.23
C SER A 44 -8.49 10.57 -11.61
N ASP A 45 -7.37 11.15 -12.05
CA ASP A 45 -6.63 10.69 -13.22
C ASP A 45 -5.34 10.02 -12.74
N ILE A 46 -5.33 8.67 -12.79
CA ILE A 46 -4.17 7.92 -12.35
C ILE A 46 -2.99 8.04 -13.32
N ASP A 47 -3.24 8.08 -14.62
CA ASP A 47 -2.15 8.06 -15.59
C ASP A 47 -1.42 9.41 -15.60
N GLU A 48 -2.15 10.53 -15.52
CA GLU A 48 -1.57 11.86 -15.35
C GLU A 48 -0.78 11.96 -14.03
N PHE A 49 -1.35 11.45 -12.94
CA PHE A 49 -0.69 11.44 -11.63
C PHE A 49 0.61 10.65 -11.66
N LEU A 50 0.61 9.43 -12.20
CA LEU A 50 1.81 8.59 -12.26
C LEU A 50 2.87 9.15 -13.19
N ALA A 51 2.48 9.82 -14.28
CA ALA A 51 3.41 10.53 -15.15
C ALA A 51 4.12 11.67 -14.39
N ALA A 52 3.40 12.44 -13.57
CA ALA A 52 3.98 13.48 -12.73
C ALA A 52 4.89 12.91 -11.63
N VAL A 53 4.45 11.86 -10.94
CA VAL A 53 5.25 11.14 -9.93
C VAL A 53 6.55 10.62 -10.54
N MET A 54 6.50 10.03 -11.74
CA MET A 54 7.69 9.50 -12.40
C MET A 54 8.71 10.60 -12.72
N LYS A 55 8.25 11.77 -13.18
CA LYS A 55 9.13 12.94 -13.38
C LYS A 55 9.81 13.38 -12.08
N GLN A 56 9.07 13.35 -10.97
CA GLN A 56 9.59 13.69 -9.64
C GLN A 56 10.60 12.65 -9.13
N ILE A 57 10.33 11.36 -9.32
CA ILE A 57 11.27 10.29 -8.91
C ILE A 57 12.55 10.36 -9.76
N ASN A 58 12.44 10.62 -11.06
CA ASN A 58 13.60 10.71 -11.95
C ASN A 58 14.53 11.91 -11.66
N SER A 59 14.08 12.88 -10.87
CA SER A 59 14.90 14.02 -10.44
C SER A 59 15.55 13.84 -9.06
N TYR A 60 15.22 12.74 -8.36
CA TYR A 60 15.82 12.42 -7.08
C TYR A 60 17.27 11.95 -7.24
N ASP A 61 18.09 12.25 -6.24
CA ASP A 61 19.43 11.71 -6.15
C ASP A 61 19.42 10.22 -5.73
N ASP A 62 20.57 9.56 -5.90
CA ASP A 62 20.73 8.14 -5.59
C ASP A 62 20.37 7.82 -4.13
N SER A 63 20.64 8.75 -3.20
CA SER A 63 20.34 8.54 -1.78
C SER A 63 18.84 8.44 -1.53
N LYS A 64 18.06 9.29 -2.20
CA LYS A 64 16.60 9.28 -2.12
C LYS A 64 16.00 8.09 -2.85
N ILE A 65 16.59 7.64 -3.95
CA ILE A 65 16.18 6.39 -4.61
C ILE A 65 16.37 5.19 -3.66
N VAL A 66 17.54 5.07 -3.02
CA VAL A 66 17.81 4.03 -2.02
C VAL A 66 16.83 4.11 -0.83
N GLU A 67 16.47 5.31 -0.38
CA GLU A 67 15.45 5.50 0.65
C GLU A 67 14.09 4.90 0.22
N LEU A 68 13.63 5.18 -1.00
CA LEU A 68 12.36 4.67 -1.52
C LEU A 68 12.38 3.15 -1.72
N GLU A 69 13.51 2.58 -2.12
CA GLU A 69 13.68 1.13 -2.22
C GLU A 69 13.56 0.46 -0.85
N ASN A 70 14.27 1.00 0.15
CA ASN A 70 14.22 0.50 1.52
C ASN A 70 12.82 0.64 2.12
N LEU A 71 12.15 1.77 1.87
CA LEU A 71 10.77 2.00 2.28
C LEU A 71 9.83 0.92 1.72
N PHE A 72 9.94 0.63 0.42
CA PHE A 72 9.15 -0.39 -0.22
C PHE A 72 9.41 -1.78 0.36
N LEU A 73 10.68 -2.15 0.54
CA LEU A 73 11.08 -3.43 1.13
C LEU A 73 10.54 -3.59 2.57
N ASN A 74 10.62 -2.53 3.37
CA ASN A 74 10.10 -2.52 4.73
C ASN A 74 8.58 -2.71 4.74
N ALA A 75 7.85 -1.99 3.89
CA ALA A 75 6.40 -2.16 3.76
C ALA A 75 6.01 -3.62 3.42
N MET A 76 6.68 -4.23 2.43
CA MET A 76 6.42 -5.62 2.03
C MET A 76 6.69 -6.60 3.17
N ASN A 77 7.84 -6.46 3.83
CA ASN A 77 8.25 -7.33 4.93
C ASN A 77 7.31 -7.20 6.13
N ASN A 78 6.91 -5.98 6.48
CA ASN A 78 6.04 -5.73 7.62
C ASN A 78 4.61 -6.24 7.36
N CYS A 79 4.06 -6.00 6.17
CA CYS A 79 2.76 -6.57 5.78
C CYS A 79 2.78 -8.09 5.86
N TYR A 80 3.82 -8.73 5.31
CA TYR A 80 3.95 -10.19 5.32
C TYR A 80 4.06 -10.75 6.75
N LYS A 81 4.90 -10.14 7.60
CA LYS A 81 5.07 -10.58 9.00
C LYS A 81 3.78 -10.52 9.80
N VAL A 82 2.89 -9.57 9.52
CA VAL A 82 1.63 -9.40 10.27
C VAL A 82 0.47 -10.18 9.65
N LEU A 83 0.33 -10.16 8.33
CA LEU A 83 -0.87 -10.67 7.65
C LEU A 83 -0.63 -11.93 6.83
N GLY A 84 0.63 -12.31 6.60
CA GLY A 84 1.02 -13.44 5.76
C GLY A 84 0.57 -13.29 4.30
N ASN A 85 0.34 -14.42 3.64
CA ASN A 85 0.05 -14.49 2.19
C ASN A 85 -1.27 -13.80 1.76
N ASN A 86 -2.14 -13.45 2.72
CA ASN A 86 -3.44 -12.82 2.46
C ASN A 86 -3.44 -11.31 2.78
N ALA A 87 -2.26 -10.69 2.95
CA ALA A 87 -2.12 -9.27 3.26
C ALA A 87 -2.98 -8.39 2.35
N TYR A 88 -2.84 -8.55 1.04
CA TYR A 88 -3.47 -7.69 0.03
C TYR A 88 -4.70 -8.33 -0.63
N ARG A 89 -5.36 -9.27 0.05
CA ARG A 89 -6.57 -9.93 -0.42
C ARG A 89 -7.70 -9.67 0.55
N PHE A 90 -8.88 -9.38 0.02
CA PHE A 90 -10.10 -9.46 0.79
C PHE A 90 -10.47 -10.93 1.01
N ASP A 91 -10.97 -11.23 2.19
CA ASP A 91 -11.36 -12.59 2.55
C ASP A 91 -12.66 -12.96 1.84
N ASN A 92 -12.78 -14.23 1.47
CA ASN A 92 -14.01 -14.79 0.93
C ASN A 92 -14.05 -16.29 1.30
N PRO A 93 -15.15 -16.77 1.94
CA PRO A 93 -15.25 -18.15 2.41
C PRO A 93 -15.23 -19.20 1.29
N GLU A 94 -15.71 -18.85 0.10
CA GLU A 94 -15.92 -19.79 -1.01
C GLU A 94 -14.71 -19.90 -1.92
N ARG A 95 -13.92 -18.82 -2.08
CA ARG A 95 -12.74 -18.80 -2.93
C ARG A 95 -11.70 -17.77 -2.54
N ARG A 96 -10.43 -18.07 -2.81
CA ARG A 96 -9.33 -17.11 -2.66
C ARG A 96 -9.43 -16.00 -3.71
N ARG A 97 -9.58 -14.75 -3.25
CA ARG A 97 -9.63 -13.57 -4.14
C ARG A 97 -8.25 -13.17 -4.67
N PRO A 98 -8.17 -12.51 -5.84
CA PRO A 98 -6.92 -11.94 -6.32
C PRO A 98 -6.46 -10.77 -5.43
N ILE A 99 -5.20 -10.37 -5.58
CA ILE A 99 -4.69 -9.14 -4.93
C ILE A 99 -5.54 -7.95 -5.33
N ASN A 100 -5.99 -7.19 -4.34
CA ASN A 100 -6.65 -5.92 -4.54
C ASN A 100 -5.63 -4.78 -4.57
N MET A 101 -5.65 -3.98 -5.64
CA MET A 101 -4.71 -2.88 -5.88
C MET A 101 -4.82 -1.76 -4.86
N GLY A 102 -6.04 -1.31 -4.53
CA GLY A 102 -6.23 -0.29 -3.51
C GLY A 102 -5.81 -0.78 -2.13
N LEU A 103 -6.01 -2.07 -1.84
CA LEU A 103 -5.57 -2.66 -0.58
C LEU A 103 -4.05 -2.76 -0.52
N PHE A 104 -3.40 -3.09 -1.64
CA PHE A 104 -1.95 -3.05 -1.77
C PHE A 104 -1.39 -1.66 -1.46
N GLU A 105 -1.91 -0.62 -2.08
CA GLU A 105 -1.46 0.76 -1.85
C GLU A 105 -1.64 1.20 -0.40
N SER A 106 -2.86 1.05 0.13
CA SER A 106 -3.25 1.54 1.45
C SER A 106 -2.52 0.80 2.58
N LEU A 107 -2.48 -0.53 2.54
CA LEU A 107 -1.75 -1.29 3.56
C LEU A 107 -0.24 -1.10 3.44
N SER A 108 0.33 -1.09 2.22
CA SER A 108 1.77 -0.85 2.09
C SER A 108 2.16 0.52 2.62
N TYR A 109 1.32 1.54 2.41
CA TYR A 109 1.48 2.84 3.05
C TYR A 109 1.42 2.75 4.58
N ALA A 110 0.44 2.09 5.17
CA ALA A 110 0.35 1.97 6.63
C ALA A 110 1.59 1.28 7.22
N PHE A 111 2.05 0.21 6.58
CA PHE A 111 3.15 -0.65 7.04
C PHE A 111 4.55 -0.19 6.60
N ALA A 112 4.64 0.92 5.87
CA ALA A 112 5.93 1.49 5.47
C ALA A 112 6.75 2.01 6.66
N LEU A 113 6.10 2.33 7.78
CA LEU A 113 6.78 2.66 9.02
C LEU A 113 7.25 1.39 9.76
N PRO A 114 8.39 1.47 10.48
CA PRO A 114 8.79 0.43 11.41
C PRO A 114 7.70 0.17 12.43
N ARG A 115 7.52 -1.10 12.79
CA ARG A 115 6.60 -1.51 13.84
C ARG A 115 7.29 -1.38 15.20
N ALA A 116 6.65 -0.74 16.17
CA ALA A 116 7.12 -0.73 17.55
C ALA A 116 7.18 -2.15 18.15
N GLU A 117 8.23 -2.44 18.91
CA GLU A 117 8.49 -3.78 19.47
C GLU A 117 7.40 -4.25 20.45
N ASN A 118 6.67 -3.33 21.08
CA ASN A 118 5.68 -3.63 22.12
C ASN A 118 4.29 -4.01 21.59
N ILE A 119 4.05 -3.91 20.27
CA ILE A 119 2.74 -4.23 19.70
C ILE A 119 2.49 -5.73 19.82
N ASN A 120 1.34 -6.12 20.39
CA ASN A 120 0.91 -7.52 20.37
C ASN A 120 0.50 -7.95 18.94
N SER A 121 1.26 -8.89 18.35
CA SER A 121 1.08 -9.32 16.95
C SER A 121 -0.30 -9.88 16.64
N SER A 122 -0.90 -10.68 17.53
CA SER A 122 -2.19 -11.31 17.24
C SER A 122 -3.33 -10.30 17.30
N LYS A 123 -3.32 -9.41 18.31
CA LYS A 123 -4.31 -8.35 18.45
C LYS A 123 -4.23 -7.36 17.28
N PHE A 124 -3.02 -6.97 16.89
CA PHE A 124 -2.81 -6.07 15.78
C PHE A 124 -3.27 -6.69 14.45
N LYS A 125 -2.94 -7.96 14.20
CA LYS A 125 -3.45 -8.70 13.04
C LYS A 125 -4.98 -8.70 12.99
N GLN A 126 -5.66 -9.01 14.10
CA GLN A 126 -7.13 -9.01 14.17
C GLN A 126 -7.71 -7.63 13.86
N ARG A 127 -7.09 -6.55 14.34
CA ARG A 127 -7.50 -5.17 14.03
C ARG A 127 -7.41 -4.88 12.54
N VAL A 128 -6.29 -5.24 11.90
CA VAL A 128 -6.10 -5.03 10.47
C VAL A 128 -7.04 -5.90 9.63
N ASP A 129 -7.29 -7.15 10.01
CA ASP A 129 -8.30 -8.00 9.35
C ASP A 129 -9.71 -7.43 9.48
N SER A 130 -10.05 -6.86 10.64
CA SER A 130 -11.34 -6.18 10.84
C SER A 130 -11.49 -4.95 9.94
N LEU A 131 -10.42 -4.15 9.81
CA LEU A 131 -10.39 -3.00 8.92
C LEU A 131 -10.54 -3.44 7.45
N LYS A 132 -9.86 -4.51 7.04
CA LYS A 132 -10.01 -5.08 5.68
C LYS A 132 -11.46 -5.48 5.40
N ALA A 133 -12.16 -6.08 6.37
CA ALA A 133 -13.56 -6.44 6.23
C ALA A 133 -14.47 -5.20 6.06
N GLU A 134 -14.24 -4.14 6.85
CA GLU A 134 -14.94 -2.86 6.70
C GLU A 134 -14.72 -2.27 5.30
N MET A 135 -13.46 -2.25 4.85
CA MET A 135 -13.07 -1.71 3.55
C MET A 135 -13.73 -2.49 2.39
N ASP A 136 -13.84 -3.82 2.47
CA ASP A 136 -14.49 -4.64 1.45
C ASP A 136 -16.00 -4.32 1.35
N GLN A 137 -16.65 -4.09 2.48
CA GLN A 137 -18.09 -3.78 2.55
C GLN A 137 -18.44 -2.35 2.10
N SER A 138 -17.47 -1.44 2.12
CA SER A 138 -17.66 -0.01 1.83
C SER A 138 -18.11 0.34 0.40
N LYS A 139 -17.97 -0.60 -0.56
CA LYS A 139 -18.12 -0.38 -2.00
C LYS A 139 -17.14 0.64 -2.62
N MET A 140 -16.25 1.24 -1.83
CA MET A 140 -15.23 2.20 -2.29
C MET A 140 -14.13 1.53 -3.13
N PHE A 141 -14.11 0.20 -3.18
CA PHE A 141 -13.16 -0.58 -3.97
C PHE A 141 -13.64 -0.92 -5.39
N THR A 142 -14.80 -0.38 -5.81
CA THR A 142 -15.32 -0.54 -7.18
C THR A 142 -14.76 0.52 -8.13
N ALA A 143 -14.72 1.79 -7.69
CA ALA A 143 -14.16 2.92 -8.43
C ALA A 143 -12.83 3.36 -7.79
N ILE A 144 -11.84 2.47 -7.80
CA ILE A 144 -10.61 2.59 -7.00
C ILE A 144 -9.80 3.87 -7.28
N ASP A 145 -9.91 4.42 -8.49
CA ASP A 145 -9.16 5.62 -8.91
C ASP A 145 -9.97 6.91 -8.74
N SER A 146 -11.19 6.86 -8.19
CA SER A 146 -11.87 8.09 -7.81
C SER A 146 -11.18 8.73 -6.60
N SER A 147 -11.06 10.06 -6.58
CA SER A 147 -10.44 10.80 -5.47
C SER A 147 -11.11 10.47 -4.14
N ASN A 148 -12.43 10.22 -4.13
CA ASN A 148 -13.16 9.79 -2.94
C ASN A 148 -12.73 8.40 -2.46
N ALA A 149 -12.58 7.42 -3.37
CA ALA A 149 -12.10 6.08 -3.02
C ALA A 149 -10.64 6.09 -2.55
N VAL A 150 -9.79 6.93 -3.16
CA VAL A 150 -8.40 7.15 -2.74
C VAL A 150 -8.36 7.73 -1.34
N LYS A 151 -9.05 8.85 -1.12
CA LYS A 151 -9.13 9.49 0.19
C LYS A 151 -9.61 8.49 1.25
N TYR A 152 -10.72 7.80 1.01
CA TYR A 152 -11.28 6.83 1.95
C TYR A 152 -10.26 5.75 2.36
N ARG A 153 -9.62 5.06 1.41
CA ARG A 153 -8.73 3.95 1.76
C ARG A 153 -7.46 4.40 2.49
N PHE A 154 -6.95 5.59 2.19
CA PHE A 154 -5.78 6.12 2.87
C PHE A 154 -6.11 6.70 4.23
N ASP A 155 -7.30 7.27 4.41
CA ASP A 155 -7.78 7.68 5.74
C ASP A 155 -7.96 6.47 6.66
N LYS A 156 -8.46 5.34 6.12
CA LYS A 156 -8.48 4.05 6.83
C LYS A 156 -7.08 3.51 7.13
N ALA A 157 -6.15 3.66 6.20
CA ALA A 157 -4.76 3.25 6.42
C ALA A 157 -4.06 4.08 7.51
N ASP A 158 -4.41 5.36 7.65
CA ASP A 158 -3.87 6.21 8.71
C ASP A 158 -4.27 5.74 10.10
N GLU A 159 -5.47 5.14 10.28
CA GLU A 159 -5.87 4.53 11.55
C GLU A 159 -4.83 3.49 12.01
N ILE A 160 -4.36 2.64 11.10
CA ILE A 160 -3.34 1.61 11.37
C ILE A 160 -1.94 2.23 11.51
N ARG A 161 -1.62 3.22 10.67
CA ARG A 161 -0.31 3.88 10.66
C ARG A 161 -0.05 4.65 11.97
N MET A 162 -1.07 5.28 12.53
CA MET A 162 -0.98 5.96 13.82
C MET A 162 -0.74 4.95 14.95
N GLU A 163 -1.46 3.83 14.97
CA GLU A 163 -1.24 2.74 15.94
C GLU A 163 0.19 2.18 15.88
N LEU A 164 0.79 2.11 14.69
CA LEU A 164 2.19 1.66 14.51
C LEU A 164 3.23 2.65 15.05
N SER A 165 2.92 3.94 15.08
CA SER A 165 3.84 5.00 15.48
C SER A 165 3.73 5.42 16.95
N HIS A 166 2.65 5.03 17.64
CA HIS A 166 2.34 5.44 19.02
C HIS A 166 2.37 4.27 20.03
N ALA A 167 3.05 3.16 19.70
CA ALA A 167 3.15 1.96 20.54
C ALA A 167 4.55 1.75 21.13
#